data_AF-A0A7H8M682-F1
#
_entry.id   AF-A0A7H8M682-F1
#
_cell.length_a   1.000
_cell.length_b   1.000
_cell.length_c   1.000
_cell.angle_alpha   90.00
_cell.angle_beta   90.00
_cell.angle_gamma   90.00
#
_symmetry.space_group_name_H-M   'P 1'
#
loop_
_entity.id
_entity.type
_entity.pdbx_description
1 polymer ?
#
loop_
_entity_poly.entity_id
_entity_poly.type
_entity_poly.pdbx_seq_one_letter_code
_entity_poly.pdbx_strand_id
1 'polypeptide(L)' 'MYCSTCGDERVFEQPPCPDGHGAECPERACTECGTAILVGLPPVTAAPRATGPAPVPAPDPATVRAPGGAATARAVA' A
#
# COMPACT_ATOMS: atom_id res chain seq x y z
N MET A 1 -9.58 -23.89 -12.22
CA MET A 1 -8.27 -23.27 -11.87
C MET A 1 -7.68 -24.03 -10.71
N TYR A 2 -6.36 -24.12 -10.57
CA TYR A 2 -5.76 -24.90 -9.49
C TYR A 2 -5.79 -24.13 -8.17
N CYS A 3 -6.26 -24.76 -7.08
CA CYS A 3 -6.20 -24.22 -5.73
C CYS A 3 -5.05 -24.88 -4.96
N SER A 4 -4.04 -24.10 -4.59
CA SER A 4 -2.88 -24.61 -3.83
C SER A 4 -3.24 -25.08 -2.42
N THR A 5 -4.33 -24.56 -1.83
CA THR A 5 -4.80 -24.97 -0.50
C THR A 5 -5.55 -26.31 -0.55
N CYS A 6 -6.36 -26.55 -1.58
CA CYS A 6 -7.06 -27.83 -1.76
C CYS A 6 -6.18 -28.91 -2.38
N GLY A 7 -5.21 -28.53 -3.20
CA GLY A 7 -4.29 -29.46 -3.88
C GLY A 7 -4.78 -29.98 -5.23
N ASP A 8 -5.78 -29.32 -5.84
CA ASP A 8 -6.46 -29.80 -7.05
C ASP A 8 -7.22 -28.65 -7.76
N GLU A 9 -7.87 -28.98 -8.89
CA GLU A 9 -8.67 -28.02 -9.67
C GLU A 9 -10.00 -27.71 -9.00
N ARG A 10 -10.32 -26.42 -8.87
CA ARG A 10 -11.54 -25.91 -8.24
C ARG A 10 -12.22 -24.83 -9.08
N VAL A 11 -13.50 -24.61 -8.75
CA VAL A 11 -14.29 -23.46 -9.18
C VAL A 11 -13.95 -22.27 -8.28
N PHE A 12 -13.91 -21.08 -8.89
CA PHE A 12 -13.67 -19.85 -8.17
C PHE A 12 -14.73 -18.83 -8.54
N GLU A 13 -15.24 -18.12 -7.54
CA GLU A 13 -16.20 -17.03 -7.69
C GLU A 13 -15.56 -15.68 -7.39
N GLN A 14 -16.18 -14.59 -7.83
CA GLN A 14 -15.78 -13.24 -7.46
C GLN A 14 -16.62 -12.79 -6.27
N PRO A 15 -16.05 -12.68 -5.05
CA PRO A 15 -16.79 -12.18 -3.92
C PRO A 15 -17.09 -10.67 -4.07
N PRO A 16 -18.04 -10.12 -3.29
CA PRO A 16 -18.26 -8.68 -3.23
C PRO A 16 -16.96 -7.93 -2.92
N CYS A 17 -16.55 -7.02 -3.81
CA CYS A 17 -15.32 -6.26 -3.68
C CYS A 17 -15.57 -4.94 -2.92
N PRO A 18 -15.09 -4.77 -1.68
CA PRO A 18 -15.28 -3.54 -0.90
C PRO A 18 -14.52 -2.35 -1.49
N ASP A 19 -13.48 -2.60 -2.29
CA ASP A 19 -12.68 -1.56 -2.95
C ASP A 19 -13.39 -0.92 -4.15
N GLY A 20 -14.59 -1.40 -4.52
CA GLY A 20 -15.43 -0.77 -5.53
C GLY A 20 -15.11 -1.15 -6.98
N HIS A 21 -14.35 -2.23 -7.20
CA HIS A 21 -14.01 -2.69 -8.56
C HIS A 21 -15.16 -3.42 -9.28
N GLY A 22 -16.22 -3.80 -8.57
CA GLY A 22 -17.37 -4.50 -9.16
C GLY A 22 -16.95 -5.77 -9.92
N ALA A 23 -17.48 -5.92 -11.14
CA ALA A 23 -17.20 -7.06 -12.01
C ALA A 23 -15.73 -7.15 -12.45
N GLU A 24 -14.99 -6.04 -12.42
CA GLU A 24 -13.58 -5.96 -12.81
C GLU A 24 -12.63 -6.31 -11.67
N CYS A 25 -13.14 -6.72 -10.50
CA CYS A 25 -12.29 -7.13 -9.39
C CYS A 25 -11.41 -8.32 -9.82
N PRO A 26 -10.07 -8.22 -9.71
CA PRO A 26 -9.17 -9.30 -10.09
C PRO A 26 -9.22 -10.47 -9.10
N GLU A 27 -9.87 -10.30 -7.95
CA GLU A 27 -9.98 -11.35 -6.94
C GLU A 27 -10.94 -12.46 -7.37
N ARG A 28 -10.51 -13.70 -7.15
CA ARG A 28 -11.30 -14.92 -7.33
C ARG A 28 -11.08 -15.81 -6.11
N ALA A 29 -12.15 -16.16 -5.39
CA ALA A 29 -12.12 -17.01 -4.21
C ALA A 29 -12.56 -18.44 -4.56
N CYS A 30 -11.83 -19.44 -4.06
CA CYS A 30 -12.21 -20.84 -4.20
C CYS A 30 -13.54 -21.08 -3.49
N THR A 31 -14.53 -21.66 -4.19
CA THR A 31 -15.88 -21.87 -3.63
C THR A 31 -15.93 -22.89 -2.49
N GLU A 32 -14.85 -23.67 -2.31
CA GLU A 32 -14.76 -24.72 -1.29
C GLU A 32 -14.03 -24.24 -0.03
N CYS A 33 -12.83 -23.67 -0.19
CA CYS A 33 -11.97 -23.31 0.95
C CYS A 33 -11.83 -21.81 1.19
N GLY A 34 -12.31 -20.96 0.27
CA GLY A 34 -12.22 -19.50 0.38
C GLY A 34 -10.88 -18.88 -0.01
N THR A 35 -9.85 -19.66 -0.35
CA THR A 35 -8.56 -19.10 -0.79
C THR A 35 -8.72 -18.22 -2.02
N ALA A 36 -8.24 -16.98 -1.94
CA ALA A 36 -8.29 -16.01 -3.01
C ALA A 36 -7.03 -16.03 -3.88
N ILE A 37 -7.22 -15.87 -5.19
CA ILE A 37 -6.16 -15.66 -6.19
C ILE A 37 -6.49 -14.42 -7.03
N LEU A 38 -5.45 -13.81 -7.63
CA LEU A 38 -5.62 -12.65 -8.52
C LEU A 38 -5.50 -13.07 -9.99
N VAL A 39 -6.47 -12.68 -10.79
CA VAL A 39 -6.54 -12.96 -12.24
C VAL A 39 -6.59 -11.65 -13.05
N GLY A 40 -6.06 -11.68 -14.27
CA GLY A 40 -6.16 -10.53 -15.20
C GLY A 40 -5.32 -9.31 -14.84
N LEU A 41 -4.40 -9.43 -13.87
CA LEU A 41 -3.45 -8.36 -13.57
C LEU A 41 -2.50 -8.13 -14.76
N PRO A 42 -2.14 -6.87 -15.06
CA PRO A 42 -1.09 -6.61 -16.04
C PRO A 42 0.21 -7.28 -15.60
N PRO A 43 1.08 -7.68 -16.55
CA PRO A 43 2.37 -8.27 -16.21
C PRO A 43 3.13 -7.30 -15.31
N VAL A 44 3.48 -7.76 -14.11
CA VAL A 44 4.34 -7.01 -13.21
C VAL A 44 5.71 -6.88 -13.86
N THR A 45 6.02 -5.70 -14.39
CA THR A 45 7.38 -5.36 -14.77
C THR A 45 8.20 -5.26 -13.51
N ALA A 46 9.17 -6.16 -13.33
CA ALA A 46 10.10 -6.09 -12.22
C ALA A 46 10.79 -4.72 -12.28
N ALA A 47 10.55 -3.88 -11.27
CA ALA A 47 11.38 -2.70 -11.07
C ALA A 47 12.83 -3.18 -10.87
N PRO A 48 13.83 -2.48 -11.43
CA PRO A 48 15.20 -2.79 -11.11
C PRO A 48 15.33 -2.76 -9.58
N ARG A 49 15.90 -3.83 -9.01
CA ARG A 49 16.26 -3.82 -7.59
C ARG A 49 17.15 -2.60 -7.39
N ALA A 50 16.78 -1.72 -6.47
CA ALA A 50 17.60 -0.55 -6.15
C ALA A 50 18.91 -1.05 -5.51
N THR A 51 19.93 -1.20 -6.34
CA THR A 51 21.31 -1.47 -5.91
C THR A 51 22.02 -0.13 -5.82
N GLY A 52 21.64 0.70 -4.85
CA GLY A 52 22.20 2.03 -4.66
C GLY A 52 22.26 2.41 -3.18
N PRO A 53 23.21 3.28 -2.78
CA PRO A 53 23.25 3.78 -1.41
C PRO A 53 21.99 4.59 -1.09
N ALA A 54 21.60 4.54 0.18
CA ALA A 54 20.36 5.09 0.71
C ALA A 54 20.15 6.57 0.35
N PRO A 55 18.88 7.02 0.26
CA PRO A 55 18.59 8.45 0.15
C PRO A 55 19.26 9.22 1.28
N VAL A 56 19.97 10.30 0.96
CA VAL A 56 20.51 11.20 1.98
C VAL A 56 19.36 11.83 2.76
N PRO A 57 19.40 11.82 4.11
CA PRO A 57 18.34 12.42 4.91
C PRO A 57 18.23 13.92 4.61
N ALA A 58 17.00 14.43 4.69
CA ALA A 58 16.74 15.86 4.57
C ALA A 58 17.49 16.65 5.66
N PRO A 59 17.86 17.92 5.42
CA PRO A 59 18.60 18.71 6.38
C PRO A 59 17.80 18.96 7.67
N ASP A 60 18.52 19.02 8.79
CA ASP A 60 17.98 19.25 10.12
C ASP A 60 17.26 20.62 10.22
N PRO A 61 16.05 20.68 10.81
CA PRO A 61 15.30 21.93 10.96
C PRO A 61 16.01 22.98 11.84
N ALA A 62 17.06 22.61 12.57
CA ALA A 62 17.88 23.54 13.37
C ALA A 62 18.64 24.60 12.55
N THR A 63 18.79 24.41 11.23
CA THR A 63 19.42 25.39 10.34
C THR A 63 18.44 26.46 9.84
N VAL A 64 17.14 26.30 10.10
CA VAL A 64 16.12 27.28 9.73
C VAL A 64 16.16 28.43 10.75
N ARG A 65 16.94 29.46 10.46
CA ARG A 65 16.92 30.71 11.25
C ARG A 65 15.57 31.40 11.07
N ALA A 66 14.76 31.46 12.12
CA ALA A 66 13.52 32.23 12.14
C ALA A 66 13.79 33.74 12.03
N PRO A 67 12.98 34.52 11.28
CA PRO A 67 13.02 35.97 11.35
C PRO A 67 12.50 36.41 12.73
N GLY A 68 13.26 37.27 13.41
CA GLY A 68 13.06 37.58 14.82
C GLY A 68 11.86 38.48 15.11
N GLY A 69 11.17 38.14 16.19
CA GLY A 69 10.83 39.05 17.30
C GLY A 69 9.54 39.87 17.23
N ALA A 70 8.75 39.81 18.30
CA ALA A 70 8.21 41.00 18.97
C ALA A 70 7.80 40.65 20.42
N ALA A 71 8.39 41.36 21.38
CA ALA A 71 8.10 41.31 22.80
C ALA A 71 6.78 42.03 23.14
N THR A 72 6.16 41.71 24.29
CA THR A 72 5.71 42.69 25.30
C THR A 72 5.09 42.02 26.56
N ALA A 73 5.27 42.72 27.70
CA ALA A 73 4.97 42.39 29.10
C ALA A 73 3.45 42.19 29.40
N ARG A 74 2.98 41.69 30.57
CA ARG A 74 3.23 42.10 31.97
C ARG A 74 2.47 41.18 32.97
N ALA A 75 2.96 41.11 34.22
CA ALA A 75 2.37 40.49 35.44
C ALA A 75 1.06 41.20 35.91
N VAL A 76 0.22 40.77 36.87
CA VAL A 76 0.34 40.21 38.24
C VAL A 76 -1.06 39.75 38.73
N ALA A 77 -1.13 38.84 39.70
CA ALA A 77 -1.92 38.96 40.94
C ALA A 77 -1.46 37.94 41.97
#